data_AF-A0A9E4HQ80-F1
#
_entry.id   AF-A0A9E4HQ80-F1
#
_cell.length_a   1.000
_cell.length_b   1.000
_cell.length_c   1.000
_cell.angle_alpha   90.00
_cell.angle_beta   90.00
_cell.angle_gamma   90.00
#
_symmetry.space_group_name_H-M   'P 1'
#
loop_
_entity.id
_entity.type
_entity.pdbx_description
1 polymer ?
#
loop_
_entity_poly.entity_id
_entity_poly.type
_entity_poly.pdbx_seq_one_letter_code
_entity_poly.pdbx_strand_id
1 'polypeptide(L)'
;MAREQAVDRAGAAEMSTSITVRDIDPGDKSWLRREARKFGVSMEELVRRLIHEKRTKTERRLKPSEAFARHFGEEHGVELPPPVGRGYKPLSFSREEEE
;
A
#
# COMPACT_ATOMS: atom_id res chain seq x y z
N MET A 1 -39.75 4.00 -30.85
CA MET A 1 -38.58 3.12 -30.95
C MET A 1 -37.49 3.66 -30.03
N ALA A 2 -36.73 2.73 -29.46
CA ALA A 2 -35.99 2.86 -28.22
C ALA A 2 -34.76 3.77 -28.30
N ARG A 3 -34.47 4.38 -27.15
CA ARG A 3 -33.27 5.16 -26.82
C ARG A 3 -32.08 4.23 -26.70
N GLU A 4 -30.96 4.58 -27.33
CA GLU A 4 -29.67 3.98 -27.02
C GLU A 4 -28.68 5.10 -26.69
N GLN A 5 -28.75 5.58 -25.45
CA GLN A 5 -27.62 6.25 -24.81
C GLN A 5 -26.78 5.15 -24.18
N ALA A 6 -25.70 4.75 -24.85
CA ALA A 6 -24.63 3.98 -24.23
C ALA A 6 -23.81 4.93 -23.35
N VAL A 7 -24.27 5.10 -22.10
CA VAL A 7 -23.44 5.65 -21.04
C VAL A 7 -22.46 4.55 -20.66
N ASP A 8 -21.21 4.71 -21.09
CA ASP A 8 -20.05 3.98 -20.59
C ASP A 8 -19.93 4.22 -19.07
N ARG A 9 -20.72 3.49 -18.29
CA ARG A 9 -20.44 3.16 -16.90
C ARG A 9 -19.35 2.09 -16.92
N ALA A 10 -18.13 2.52 -17.25
CA ALA A 10 -16.93 1.84 -16.82
C ALA A 10 -16.94 1.94 -15.29
N GLY A 11 -17.48 0.89 -14.66
CA GLY A 11 -17.39 0.68 -13.23
C GLY A 11 -15.92 0.63 -12.85
N ALA A 12 -15.39 1.78 -12.43
CA ALA A 12 -14.26 1.81 -11.54
C ALA A 12 -14.71 1.07 -10.28
N ALA A 13 -14.41 -0.22 -10.24
CA ALA A 13 -14.40 -0.99 -9.02
C ALA A 13 -13.40 -0.29 -8.10
N GLU A 14 -13.89 0.61 -7.25
CA GLU A 14 -13.15 1.04 -6.08
C GLU A 14 -12.83 -0.24 -5.31
N MET A 15 -11.59 -0.71 -5.42
CA MET A 15 -11.06 -1.70 -4.49
C MET A 15 -10.99 -1.01 -3.13
N SER A 16 -12.11 -1.05 -2.40
CA SER A 16 -12.25 -0.55 -1.04
C SER A 16 -11.31 -1.36 -0.15
N THR A 17 -10.06 -0.94 -0.15
CA THR A 17 -8.99 -1.59 0.60
C THR A 17 -9.24 -1.26 2.06
N SER A 18 -9.89 -2.18 2.76
CA SER A 18 -10.19 -2.05 4.18
C SER A 18 -9.02 -2.58 5.00
N ILE A 19 -8.60 -1.82 6.01
CA ILE A 19 -7.54 -2.21 6.94
C ILE A 19 -8.14 -2.17 8.33
N THR A 20 -7.98 -3.27 9.08
CA THR A 20 -8.42 -3.34 10.48
C THR A 20 -7.20 -3.24 11.39
N VAL A 21 -7.23 -2.31 12.34
CA VAL A 21 -6.22 -2.18 13.39
C VAL A 21 -6.81 -2.76 14.68
N ARG A 22 -6.26 -3.90 15.15
CA ARG A 22 -6.81 -4.65 16.29
C ARG A 22 -6.25 -4.16 17.64
N ASP A 23 -5.04 -3.60 17.66
CA ASP A 23 -4.34 -3.21 18.89
C ASP A 23 -3.85 -1.77 18.82
N ILE A 24 -4.80 -0.82 18.84
CA ILE A 24 -4.47 0.60 18.98
C ILE A 24 -4.39 0.97 20.47
N ASP A 25 -3.33 1.69 20.84
CA ASP A 25 -3.19 2.22 22.19
C ASP A 25 -4.43 3.05 22.58
N PRO A 26 -5.00 2.88 23.79
CA PRO A 26 -6.18 3.62 24.21
C PRO A 26 -5.99 5.15 24.21
N GLY A 27 -4.77 5.62 24.47
CA GLY A 27 -4.37 7.02 24.41
C GLY A 27 -4.41 7.54 22.98
N ASP A 28 -3.84 6.80 22.03
CA ASP A 28 -3.86 7.15 20.60
C ASP A 28 -5.29 7.16 20.04
N LYS A 29 -6.12 6.18 20.43
CA LYS A 29 -7.53 6.14 20.05
C LYS A 29 -8.30 7.35 20.58
N SER A 30 -8.02 7.77 21.82
CA SER A 30 -8.64 8.95 22.44
C SER A 30 -8.18 10.24 21.77
N TRP A 31 -6.89 10.32 21.42
CA TRP A 31 -6.34 11.42 20.65
C TRP A 31 -7.00 11.53 19.27
N LEU A 32 -7.09 10.43 18.51
CA LEU A 32 -7.74 10.40 17.19
C LEU A 32 -9.20 10.86 17.25
N ARG A 33 -9.96 10.42 18.25
CA ARG A 33 -11.35 10.86 18.44
C ARG A 33 -11.46 12.37 18.67
N ARG A 34 -10.62 12.91 19.54
CA ARG A 34 -10.61 14.36 19.84
C ARG A 34 -10.19 15.17 18.62
N GLU A 35 -9.19 14.69 17.90
CA GLU A 35 -8.69 15.37 16.72
C GLU A 35 -9.72 15.36 15.59
N ALA A 36 -10.40 14.23 15.36
CA ALA A 36 -11.46 14.13 14.35
C ALA A 36 -12.61 15.10 14.64
N ARG A 37 -12.97 15.28 15.92
CA ARG A 37 -13.98 16.27 16.36
C ARG A 37 -13.55 17.70 16.06
N LYS A 38 -12.29 18.08 16.27
CA LYS A 38 -11.79 19.43 15.94
C LYS A 38 -11.90 19.73 14.45
N PHE A 39 -11.64 18.73 13.61
CA PHE A 39 -11.75 18.83 12.16
C PHE A 39 -13.18 18.65 11.63
N GLY A 40 -14.16 18.30 12.49
CA GLY A 40 -15.54 18.06 12.08
C GLY A 40 -15.73 16.83 11.19
N VAL A 41 -14.82 15.86 11.25
CA VAL A 41 -14.85 14.64 10.42
C VAL A 41 -15.01 13.38 11.26
N SER A 42 -15.32 12.25 10.62
CA SER A 42 -15.28 10.96 11.29
C SER A 42 -13.85 10.54 11.62
N MET A 43 -13.70 9.69 12.64
CA MET A 43 -12.39 9.16 13.02
C MET A 43 -11.73 8.37 11.88
N GLU A 44 -12.52 7.62 11.12
CA GLU A 44 -12.02 6.85 9.96
C GLU A 44 -11.52 7.79 8.85
N GLU A 45 -12.25 8.86 8.56
CA GLU A 45 -11.86 9.84 7.54
C GLU A 45 -10.57 10.57 7.95
N LEU A 46 -10.42 10.92 9.22
CA LEU A 46 -9.16 11.48 9.72
C LEU A 46 -7.99 10.51 9.51
N VAL A 47 -8.17 9.23 9.85
CA VAL A 47 -7.14 8.20 9.65
C VAL A 47 -6.81 8.03 8.17
N ARG A 48 -7.81 8.05 7.30
CA ARG A 48 -7.63 7.99 5.84
C ARG A 48 -6.76 9.15 5.33
N ARG A 49 -7.02 10.36 5.81
CA ARG A 49 -6.21 11.55 5.49
C ARG A 49 -4.78 11.44 5.99
N LEU A 50 -4.57 11.01 7.23
CA LEU A 50 -3.24 10.81 7.80
C LEU A 50 -2.43 9.79 6.99
N ILE A 51 -3.03 8.67 6.61
CA ILE A 51 -2.38 7.66 5.76
C ILE A 51 -2.04 8.26 4.40
N HIS A 52 -2.96 9.00 3.78
CA HIS A 52 -2.74 9.62 2.48
C HIS A 52 -1.62 10.68 2.51
N GLU A 53 -1.59 11.53 3.54
CA GLU A 53 -0.52 12.52 3.74
C GLU A 53 0.84 11.85 3.93
N LYS A 54 0.91 10.78 4.73
CA LYS A 54 2.15 10.03 4.92
C LYS A 54 2.56 9.30 3.64
N ARG A 55 1.61 8.75 2.88
CA ARG A 55 1.89 8.14 1.57
C ARG A 55 2.43 9.16 0.60
N THR A 56 1.77 10.28 0.38
CA THR A 56 2.25 11.35 -0.52
C THR A 56 3.61 11.90 -0.11
N LYS A 57 3.87 12.04 1.21
CA LYS A 57 5.20 12.42 1.72
C LYS A 57 6.26 11.32 1.48
N THR A 58 5.86 10.05 1.53
CA THR A 58 6.72 8.89 1.27
C THR A 58 6.91 8.63 -0.23
N GLU A 59 5.93 8.96 -1.07
CA GLU A 59 5.95 8.85 -2.55
C GLU A 59 6.87 9.91 -3.20
N ARG A 60 7.45 10.82 -2.40
CA ARG A 60 8.69 11.51 -2.81
C ARG A 60 9.89 10.56 -2.93
N ARG A 61 9.74 9.28 -2.59
CA ARG A 61 10.70 8.23 -2.96
C ARG A 61 10.56 7.94 -4.44
N LEU A 62 11.69 7.97 -5.14
CA LEU A 62 11.82 7.60 -6.55
C LEU A 62 10.98 6.35 -6.82
N LYS A 63 10.15 6.39 -7.87
CA LYS A 63 9.43 5.19 -8.31
C LYS A 63 10.46 4.08 -8.52
N PRO A 64 10.14 2.80 -8.25
CA PRO A 64 11.08 1.71 -8.50
C PRO A 64 11.69 1.81 -9.90
N SER A 65 10.87 2.09 -10.92
CA SER A 65 11.31 2.33 -12.30
C SER A 65 12.29 3.49 -12.46
N GLU A 66 12.09 4.61 -11.75
CA GLU A 66 13.01 5.75 -11.74
C GLU A 66 14.30 5.44 -10.99
N ALA A 67 14.22 4.67 -9.90
CA ALA A 67 15.39 4.18 -9.19
C ALA A 67 16.24 3.25 -10.06
N PHE A 68 15.59 2.36 -10.83
CA PHE A 68 16.24 1.52 -11.84
C PHE A 68 16.86 2.37 -12.96
N ALA A 69 16.12 3.30 -13.56
CA ALA A 69 16.65 4.18 -14.61
C ALA A 69 17.87 4.99 -14.14
N ARG A 70 17.86 5.47 -12.89
CA ARG A 70 19.01 6.19 -12.32
C ARG A 70 20.24 5.29 -12.12
N HIS A 71 20.04 4.01 -11.84
CA HIS A 71 21.13 3.09 -11.54
C HIS A 71 21.71 2.40 -12.78
N PHE A 72 20.86 2.14 -13.79
CA PHE A 72 21.24 1.46 -15.02
C PHE A 72 21.47 2.42 -16.21
N GLY A 73 21.11 3.71 -16.09
CA GLY A 73 21.34 4.72 -17.13
C GLY A 73 20.39 4.61 -18.33
N GLU A 74 20.78 5.17 -19.49
CA GLU A 74 20.07 5.02 -20.78
C GLU A 74 20.17 3.59 -21.36
N GLU A 75 21.00 2.73 -20.77
CA GLU A 75 21.08 1.33 -21.16
C GLU A 75 19.85 0.59 -20.62
N HIS A 76 18.88 0.36 -21.52
CA HIS A 76 17.57 -0.24 -21.29
C HIS A 76 17.61 -1.72 -20.85
N GLY A 77 18.22 -1.99 -19.70
CA GLY A 77 18.19 -3.29 -19.04
C GLY A 77 19.38 -4.17 -19.39
N VAL A 78 19.90 -4.82 -18.35
CA VAL A 78 20.84 -5.93 -18.49
C VAL A 78 20.04 -7.22 -18.53
N GLU A 79 20.31 -8.06 -19.53
CA GLU A 79 19.73 -9.40 -19.57
C GLU A 79 20.43 -10.25 -18.51
N LEU A 80 19.70 -10.59 -17.46
CA LEU A 80 20.24 -11.45 -16.41
C LEU A 80 20.39 -12.87 -16.98
N PRO A 81 21.53 -13.54 -16.75
CA PRO A 81 21.66 -14.92 -17.14
C PRO A 81 20.56 -15.76 -16.45
N PRO A 82 20.11 -16.85 -17.08
CA PRO A 82 19.09 -17.71 -16.50
C PRO A 82 19.53 -18.10 -15.08
N PRO A 83 18.59 -18.12 -14.12
CA PRO A 83 18.92 -18.43 -12.75
C PRO A 83 19.62 -19.78 -12.70
N VAL A 84 20.90 -19.78 -12.30
CA VAL A 84 21.62 -21.01 -12.04
C VAL A 84 20.86 -21.67 -10.91
N GLY A 85 20.17 -22.78 -11.19
CA GLY A 85 19.31 -23.49 -10.26
C GLY A 85 20.08 -24.02 -9.05
N ARG A 86 20.51 -23.13 -8.15
CA ARG A 86 20.89 -23.50 -6.80
C ARG A 86 19.56 -23.79 -6.12
N GLY A 87 19.26 -25.07 -5.94
CA GLY A 87 18.03 -25.52 -5.30
C GLY A 87 17.71 -24.63 -4.11
N TYR A 88 16.55 -23.99 -4.17
CA TYR A 88 16.04 -23.21 -3.04
C TYR A 88 15.91 -24.18 -1.87
N LYS A 89 16.80 -24.07 -0.89
CA LYS A 89 16.66 -24.79 0.38
C LYS A 89 15.73 -23.93 1.23
N PRO A 90 14.46 -24.30 1.42
CA PRO A 90 13.57 -23.54 2.29
C PRO A 90 14.22 -23.43 3.67
N LEU A 91 14.20 -22.22 4.23
CA LEU A 91 14.61 -21.98 5.60
C LEU A 91 13.63 -22.73 6.51
N SER A 92 14.02 -23.91 6.96
CA SER A 92 13.30 -24.66 7.99
C SER A 92 13.55 -23.95 9.32
N PHE A 93 12.54 -23.26 9.82
CA PHE A 93 12.53 -22.78 11.20
C PHE A 93 12.11 -23.96 12.08
N SER A 94 13.07 -24.62 12.72
CA SER A 94 12.75 -25.54 13.81
C SER A 94 12.19 -24.69 14.95
N ARG A 95 10.89 -24.79 15.18
CA ARG A 95 10.26 -24.29 16.39
C ARG A 95 10.67 -25.27 17.49
N GLU A 96 11.72 -24.93 18.23
CA GLU A 96 12.01 -25.58 19.50
C GLU A 96 10.80 -25.31 20.41
N GLU A 97 10.02 -26.35 20.63
CA GLU A 97 9.04 -26.37 21.71
C GLU A 97 9.83 -26.45 23.01
N GLU A 98 9.89 -25.33 23.73
CA GLU A 98 10.29 -25.31 25.13
C GLU A 98 9.26 -26.12 25.93
N GLU A 99 9.73 -27.17 26.59
CA GLU A 99 9.02 -27.87 27.68
C GLU A 99 9.51 -27.35 29.04
#